data_AF-A0A4Q6D545-F1
#
_entry.id   AF-A0A4Q6D545-F1
#
_cell.length_a   1.000
_cell.length_b   1.000
_cell.length_c   1.000
_cell.angle_alpha   90.00
_cell.angle_beta   90.00
_cell.angle_gamma   90.00
#
_symmetry.space_group_name_H-M   'P 1'
#
loop_
_entity.id
_entity.type
_entity.pdbx_description
1 polymer ?
#
loop_
_entity_poly.entity_id
_entity_poly.type
_entity_poly.pdbx_seq_one_letter_code
_entity_poly.pdbx_strand_id
1 'polypeptide(L)' 'MSLREIRKQKTRKTISDVATRMFMEKGYDSVTMADVAAASEVSLSTVFNYFPKKETLVFD' A
#
# COMPACT_ATOMS: atom_id res chain seq x y z
N MET A 1 6.99 -5.51 22.83
CA MET A 1 6.85 -5.17 21.40
C MET A 1 8.07 -4.39 20.97
N SER A 2 8.79 -4.87 19.95
CA SER A 2 10.02 -4.25 19.47
C SER A 2 9.69 -3.05 18.57
N LEU A 3 10.43 -1.94 18.69
CA LEU A 3 10.33 -0.75 17.84
C LEU A 3 10.39 -1.07 16.33
N ARG A 4 11.01 -2.20 15.95
CA ARG A 4 11.07 -2.67 14.57
C ARG A 4 9.71 -3.17 14.05
N GLU A 5 8.92 -3.82 14.89
CA GLU A 5 7.60 -4.35 14.52
C GLU A 5 6.60 -3.20 14.29
N ILE A 6 6.68 -2.17 15.14
CA ILE A 6 5.84 -0.97 15.07
C ILE A 6 6.07 -0.24 13.74
N ARG A 7 7.34 -0.07 13.32
CA ARG A 7 7.67 0.57 12.04
C ARG A 7 7.15 -0.24 10.86
N LYS A 8 7.26 -1.57 10.91
CA LYS A 8 6.80 -2.47 9.85
C LYS A 8 5.28 -2.39 9.65
N GLN A 9 4.52 -2.37 10.74
CA GLN A 9 3.06 -2.21 10.69
C GLN A 9 2.65 -0.83 10.21
N LYS A 10 3.38 0.22 10.61
CA LYS A 10 3.09 1.60 10.16
C LYS A 10 3.18 1.73 8.64
N THR A 11 4.25 1.20 8.03
CA THR A 11 4.42 1.22 6.58
C THR A 11 3.30 0.46 5.86
N ARG A 12 2.93 -0.73 6.36
CA ARG A 12 1.82 -1.51 5.78
C ARG A 12 0.50 -0.72 5.81
N LYS A 13 0.20 -0.09 6.95
CA LYS A 13 -1.01 0.72 7.13
C LYS A 13 -1.01 1.93 6.19
N THR A 14 0.11 2.64 6.06
CA THR A 14 0.22 3.77 5.14
C THR A 14 -0.06 3.35 3.69
N ILE A 15 0.44 2.19 3.26
CA ILE A 15 0.18 1.66 1.93
C ILE A 15 -1.31 1.36 1.71
N SER A 16 -1.97 0.69 2.67
CA SER A 16 -3.42 0.39 2.57
C SER A 16 -4.26 1.67 2.60
N ASP A 17 -3.97 2.62 3.49
CA ASP A 17 -4.69 3.90 3.60
C ASP A 17 -4.60 4.70 2.29
N VAL A 18 -3.40 4.79 1.71
CA VAL A 18 -3.16 5.49 0.44
C VAL A 18 -3.84 4.78 -0.72
N ALA A 19 -3.68 3.46 -0.82
CA ALA A 19 -4.33 2.64 -1.84
C ALA A 19 -5.85 2.83 -1.82
N THR A 20 -6.45 2.69 -0.64
CA THR A 20 -7.89 2.84 -0.41
C THR A 20 -8.39 4.22 -0.84
N ARG A 21 -7.65 5.28 -0.49
CA ARG A 21 -8.00 6.64 -0.92
C ARG A 21 -7.93 6.80 -2.43
N MET A 22 -6.87 6.31 -3.07
CA MET A 22 -6.72 6.39 -4.52
C MET A 22 -7.79 5.56 -5.25
N PHE A 23 -8.13 4.39 -4.74
CA PHE A 23 -9.19 3.55 -5.29
C PHE A 23 -10.55 4.23 -5.21
N MET A 24 -10.84 4.95 -4.12
CA MET A 24 -12.05 5.76 -4.00
C MET A 24 -12.07 6.97 -4.95
N GLU A 25 -10.94 7.66 -5.12
CA GLU A 25 -10.88 8.88 -5.95
C GLU A 25 -10.83 8.59 -7.45
N LYS A 26 -10.07 7.59 -7.88
CA LYS A 26 -9.77 7.32 -9.30
C LYS A 26 -10.40 6.02 -9.81
N GLY A 27 -10.92 5.18 -8.93
CA GLY A 27 -11.42 3.85 -9.25
C GLY A 27 -10.32 2.77 -9.21
N TYR A 28 -10.71 1.54 -8.85
CA TYR A 28 -9.78 0.42 -8.71
C TYR A 28 -8.95 0.17 -9.97
N ASP A 29 -9.57 0.11 -11.15
CA ASP A 29 -8.86 -0.18 -12.40
C ASP A 29 -7.83 0.89 -12.79
N SER A 30 -8.13 2.16 -12.51
CA SER A 30 -7.25 3.29 -12.84
C SER A 30 -6.00 3.38 -11.97
N VAL A 31 -6.03 2.79 -10.77
CA VAL A 31 -4.91 2.88 -9.80
C VAL A 31 -4.01 1.67 -9.96
N THR A 32 -2.72 1.92 -10.16
CA THR A 32 -1.70 0.87 -10.23
C THR A 32 -0.94 0.73 -8.92
N MET A 33 -0.28 -0.41 -8.72
CA MET A 33 0.61 -0.59 -7.57
C MET A 33 1.78 0.41 -7.58
N ALA A 34 2.17 0.91 -8.76
CA ALA A 34 3.19 1.95 -8.91
C ALA A 34 2.69 3.31 -8.41
N ASP A 35 1.44 3.66 -8.70
CA ASP A 35 0.81 4.89 -8.19
C ASP A 35 0.72 4.86 -6.67
N VAL A 36 0.31 3.72 -6.11
CA VAL A 36 0.25 3.55 -4.65
C VAL A 36 1.65 3.62 -4.05
N ALA A 37 2.66 2.98 -4.66
CA ALA A 37 4.03 3.06 -4.20
C ALA A 37 4.53 4.52 -4.16
N ALA A 38 4.30 5.26 -5.24
CA ALA A 38 4.67 6.67 -5.35
C ALA A 38 3.93 7.54 -4.30
N ALA A 39 2.64 7.30 -4.09
CA ALA A 39 1.84 8.05 -3.12
C ALA A 39 2.11 7.66 -1.66
N SER A 40 2.64 6.46 -1.40
CA SER A 40 2.96 5.98 -0.04
C SER A 40 4.43 6.21 0.33
N GLU A 41 5.22 6.89 -0.51
CA GLU A 41 6.66 7.11 -0.34
C GLU A 41 7.47 5.81 -0.15
N VAL A 42 7.05 4.73 -0.82
CA VAL A 42 7.75 3.44 -0.78
C VAL A 42 8.14 2.98 -2.17
N SER A 43 9.11 2.07 -2.24
CA SER A 43 9.47 1.46 -3.51
C SER A 43 8.38 0.47 -3.97
N LEU A 44 8.23 0.32 -5.28
CA LEU A 44 7.36 -0.69 -5.88
C LEU A 44 7.65 -2.09 -5.31
N SER A 45 8.93 -2.44 -5.14
CA SER A 45 9.38 -3.68 -4.53
C SER A 45 8.88 -3.85 -3.10
N THR A 46 8.79 -2.76 -2.33
CA THR A 46 8.25 -2.78 -0.96
C THR A 46 6.75 -3.07 -0.99
N VAL A 47 6.00 -2.44 -1.90
CA VAL A 47 4.57 -2.73 -2.08
C VAL A 47 4.38 -4.20 -2.47
N PHE A 48 5.11 -4.71 -3.46
CA PHE A 48 5.03 -6.14 -3.84
C PHE A 48 5.43 -7.09 -2.72
N ASN A 49 6.37 -6.69 -1.86
CA ASN A 49 6.81 -7.49 -0.71
C ASN A 49 5.73 -7.59 0.38
N TYR A 50 4.88 -6.57 0.54
CA TYR A 50 3.75 -6.60 1.48
C TYR A 50 2.44 -7.10 0.83
N PHE A 51 2.23 -6.76 -0.44
CA PHE A 51 1.00 -6.96 -1.20
C PHE A 51 1.37 -7.47 -2.59
N PRO A 52 1.47 -8.80 -2.78
CA PRO A 52 1.86 -9.36 -4.07
C PRO A 52 0.78 -9.22 -5.14
N LYS A 53 -0.48 -8.98 -4.74
CA LYS A 53 -1.61 -8.77 -5.63
C LYS A 53 -2.33 -7.47 -5.32
N LYS A 54 -2.88 -6.85 -6.36
CA LYS A 54 -3.71 -5.64 -6.27
C LYS A 54 -4.95 -5.85 -5.39
N GLU A 55 -5.54 -7.05 -5.41
CA GLU A 55 -6.66 -7.42 -4.55
C GLU A 55 -6.28 -7.38 -3.07
N THR A 56 -5.11 -7.89 -2.70
CA THR A 56 -4.64 -7.89 -1.30
C THR A 56 -4.45 -6.47 -0.77
N LEU A 57 -4.25 -5.50 -1.65
CA LEU A 57 -4.18 -4.07 -1.33
C LEU A 57 -5.56 -3.50 -0.94
N VAL A 58 -6.65 -4.10 -1.42
CA VAL A 58 -8.04 -3.67 -1.19
C VAL A 58 -8.65 -4.38 0.01
N PHE A 59 -8.26 -5.63 0.26
CA PHE A 59 -8.84 -6.49 1.29
C PHE A 59 -8.14 -6.42 2.67
N ASP A 60 -7.20 -5.50 2.86
CA ASP A 60 -6.47 -5.31 4.13
C ASP A 60 -7.00 -4.14 4.97
#